data_AF-X0ZV72-F1
#
_entry.id   AF-X0ZV72-F1
#
_cell.length_a   1.000
_cell.length_b   1.000
_cell.length_c   1.000
_cell.angle_alpha   90.00
_cell.angle_beta   90.00
_cell.angle_gamma   90.00
#
_symmetry.space_group_name_H-M   'P 1'
#
loop_
_entity.id
_entity.type
_entity.pdbx_description
1 polymer ?
#
loop_
_entity_poly.entity_id
_entity_poly.type
_entity_poly.pdbx_seq_one_letter_code
_entity_poly.pdbx_strand_id
1 'polypeptide(L)'
;MLFKRAARNMHSEVIAEIYRGGGWLLKTSLLTESFILKYKKLLREAGKEIVKNLSLSKKTISELKKPIISVDDFIEFANKNCDKLLSRIKI
;
A
#
# COMPACT_ATOMS: atom_id res chain seq x y z
N MET A 1 13.79 -9.03 8.06
CA MET A 1 13.95 -8.86 6.60
C MET A 1 13.97 -10.23 5.92
N LEU A 2 12.82 -10.71 5.44
CA LEU A 2 12.68 -12.02 4.79
C LEU A 2 13.38 -12.04 3.41
N PHE A 3 13.08 -11.05 2.57
CA PHE A 3 13.59 -10.99 1.18
C PHE A 3 15.09 -10.75 1.10
N LYS A 4 15.68 -9.95 2.01
CA LYS A 4 17.14 -9.79 2.04
C LYS A 4 17.87 -11.07 2.40
N ARG A 5 17.27 -11.93 3.25
CA ARG A 5 17.84 -13.25 3.56
C ARG A 5 17.74 -14.19 2.35
N ALA A 6 16.60 -14.18 1.66
CA ALA A 6 16.40 -14.96 0.45
C ALA A 6 17.40 -14.56 -0.65
N ALA A 7 17.58 -13.25 -0.89
CA ALA A 7 18.48 -12.73 -1.90
C ALA A 7 19.94 -13.17 -1.66
N ARG A 8 20.43 -13.11 -0.40
CA ARG A 8 21.77 -13.62 -0.06
C ARG A 8 21.96 -15.10 -0.41
N ASN A 9 20.96 -15.94 -0.12
CA ASN A 9 21.04 -17.37 -0.42
C ASN A 9 20.97 -17.66 -1.94
N MET A 10 20.41 -16.74 -2.72
CA MET A 10 20.28 -16.85 -4.17
C MET A 10 21.40 -16.12 -4.93
N HIS A 11 22.43 -15.61 -4.23
CA HIS A 11 23.47 -14.76 -4.80
C HIS A 11 22.91 -13.54 -5.57
N SER A 12 21.82 -12.95 -5.05
CA SER A 12 21.16 -11.78 -5.62
C SER A 12 21.06 -10.64 -4.61
N GLU A 13 20.66 -9.47 -5.10
CA GLU A 13 20.45 -8.27 -4.29
C GLU A 13 18.99 -7.80 -4.36
N VAL A 14 18.48 -7.30 -3.24
CA VAL A 14 17.17 -6.65 -3.19
C VAL A 14 17.32 -5.18 -3.58
N ILE A 15 16.99 -4.86 -4.83
CA ILE A 15 17.11 -3.50 -5.39
C ILE A 15 16.03 -2.53 -4.91
N ALA A 16 14.87 -3.04 -4.47
CA ALA A 16 13.79 -2.23 -3.89
C ALA A 16 12.82 -3.10 -3.07
N GLU A 17 12.23 -2.51 -2.02
CA GLU A 17 11.14 -3.12 -1.24
C GLU A 17 10.03 -2.08 -1.03
N ILE A 18 8.79 -2.45 -1.34
CA ILE A 18 7.62 -1.58 -1.19
C ILE A 18 6.68 -2.22 -0.18
N TYR A 19 6.57 -1.60 1.00
CA TYR A 19 5.73 -2.08 2.10
C TYR A 19 4.52 -1.17 2.31
N ARG A 20 3.31 -1.76 2.42
CA ARG A 20 2.10 -0.98 2.72
C ARG A 20 1.12 -1.68 3.66
N GLY A 21 0.60 -0.90 4.60
CA GLY A 21 -0.53 -1.25 5.45
C GLY A 21 -1.86 -0.93 4.77
N GLY A 22 -2.97 -1.20 5.46
CA GLY A 22 -4.30 -0.90 4.92
C GLY A 22 -4.70 -1.78 3.74
N GLY A 23 -4.22 -3.03 3.68
CA GLY A 23 -4.55 -3.98 2.60
C GLY A 23 -6.05 -4.21 2.40
N TRP A 24 -6.86 -3.96 3.43
CA TRP A 24 -8.32 -3.96 3.33
C TRP A 24 -8.85 -2.87 2.37
N LEU A 25 -8.20 -1.72 2.29
CA LEU A 25 -8.55 -0.65 1.34
C LEU A 25 -8.40 -1.13 -0.12
N LEU A 26 -7.50 -2.07 -0.40
CA LEU A 26 -7.31 -2.62 -1.74
C LEU A 26 -8.44 -3.56 -2.17
N LYS A 27 -9.29 -4.01 -1.23
CA LYS A 27 -10.40 -4.94 -1.47
C LYS A 27 -11.76 -4.25 -1.58
N THR A 28 -11.89 -3.00 -1.13
CA THR A 28 -13.17 -2.26 -1.15
C THR A 28 -13.36 -1.50 -2.47
N SER A 29 -14.59 -1.45 -2.97
CA SER A 29 -14.87 -1.17 -4.39
C SER A 29 -15.33 0.25 -4.72
N LEU A 30 -15.84 1.05 -3.77
CA LEU A 30 -16.60 2.27 -4.14
C LEU A 30 -16.06 3.59 -3.56
N LEU A 31 -15.63 3.64 -2.30
CA LEU A 31 -15.20 4.90 -1.67
C LEU A 31 -13.69 5.20 -1.83
N THR A 32 -12.90 4.19 -2.15
CA THR A 32 -11.42 4.28 -2.18
C THR A 32 -10.85 4.26 -3.59
N GLU A 33 -11.68 4.13 -4.64
CA GLU A 33 -11.21 3.86 -5.99
C GLU A 33 -10.24 4.93 -6.51
N SER A 34 -10.57 6.22 -6.33
CA SER A 34 -9.68 7.33 -6.72
C SER A 34 -8.33 7.29 -5.99
N PHE A 35 -8.33 7.00 -4.69
CA PHE A 35 -7.10 6.89 -3.89
C PHE A 35 -6.26 5.68 -4.30
N ILE A 36 -6.90 4.54 -4.58
CA ILE A 36 -6.24 3.34 -5.08
C ILE A 36 -5.66 3.58 -6.47
N LEU A 37 -6.37 4.28 -7.35
CA LEU A 37 -5.88 4.62 -8.69
C LEU A 37 -4.63 5.52 -8.60
N LYS A 38 -4.62 6.51 -7.71
CA LYS A 38 -3.42 7.32 -7.42
C LYS A 38 -2.26 6.45 -6.93
N TYR A 39 -2.52 5.55 -5.99
CA TYR A 39 -1.50 4.63 -5.49
C TYR A 39 -0.97 3.68 -6.58
N LYS A 40 -1.85 3.13 -7.43
CA LYS A 40 -1.45 2.29 -8.58
C LYS A 40 -0.61 3.06 -9.60
N LYS A 41 -0.92 4.33 -9.86
CA LYS A 41 -0.08 5.20 -10.71
C LYS A 41 1.30 5.37 -10.10
N LEU A 42 1.39 5.64 -8.79
CA LEU A 42 2.67 5.74 -8.08
C LEU A 42 3.48 4.43 -8.16
N LEU A 43 2.83 3.27 -8.01
CA LEU A 43 3.49 1.96 -8.18
C LEU A 43 4.02 1.74 -9.60
N ARG A 44 3.31 2.22 -10.63
CA ARG A 44 3.80 2.15 -12.02
C ARG A 44 5.05 2.99 -12.22
N GLU A 45 5.10 4.20 -11.66
CA GLU A 45 6.29 5.04 -11.71
C GLU A 45 7.46 4.43 -10.93
N ALA A 46 7.20 3.87 -9.75
CA ALA A 46 8.20 3.11 -8.99
C ALA A 46 8.76 1.93 -9.80
N GLY A 47 7.89 1.17 -10.48
CA GLY A 47 8.32 0.09 -11.37
C GLY A 47 9.20 0.56 -12.51
N LYS A 48 8.86 1.69 -13.16
CA LYS A 48 9.69 2.30 -14.21
C LYS A 48 11.07 2.70 -13.68
N GLU A 49 11.12 3.30 -12.48
CA GLU A 49 12.40 3.68 -11.85
C GLU A 49 13.26 2.45 -11.54
N ILE A 50 12.67 1.38 -11.01
CA ILE A 50 13.40 0.14 -10.72
C ILE A 50 13.99 -0.45 -12.00
N VAL A 51 13.22 -0.54 -13.08
CA VAL A 51 13.69 -1.10 -14.35
C VAL A 51 14.80 -0.24 -14.97
N LYS A 52 14.68 1.09 -14.89
CA LYS A 52 15.62 2.02 -15.54
C LYS A 52 16.89 2.27 -14.74
N ASN A 53 16.77 2.39 -13.42
CA ASN A 53 17.82 2.91 -12.54
C ASN A 53 18.29 1.90 -11.49
N LEU A 54 17.71 0.69 -11.46
CA LEU A 54 17.93 -0.34 -10.43
C LEU A 54 17.75 0.17 -8.99
N SER A 55 16.96 1.24 -8.82
CA SER A 55 16.78 1.93 -7.55
C SER A 55 15.52 2.81 -7.58
N LEU A 56 15.04 3.18 -6.39
CA LEU A 56 13.95 4.14 -6.21
C LEU A 56 14.51 5.51 -5.80
N SER A 57 14.01 6.56 -6.42
CA SER A 57 14.34 7.94 -6.06
C SER A 57 13.82 8.30 -4.66
N LYS A 58 14.50 9.24 -3.99
CA LYS A 58 14.07 9.77 -2.68
C LYS A 58 12.64 10.31 -2.71
N LYS A 59 12.25 10.94 -3.83
CA LYS A 59 10.90 11.44 -4.07
C LYS A 59 9.88 10.31 -4.07
N THR A 60 10.11 9.27 -4.86
CA THR A 60 9.19 8.13 -4.98
C THR A 60 9.09 7.35 -3.67
N ILE A 61 10.20 7.18 -2.94
CA ILE A 61 10.18 6.60 -1.58
C ILE A 61 9.32 7.44 -0.63
N SER A 62 9.46 8.77 -0.66
CA SER A 62 8.67 9.67 0.19
C SER A 62 7.17 9.56 -0.10
N GLU A 63 6.79 9.56 -1.38
CA GLU A 63 5.38 9.40 -1.78
C GLU A 63 4.83 8.01 -1.39
N LEU A 64 5.62 6.94 -1.55
CA LEU A 64 5.20 5.58 -1.18
C LEU A 64 4.99 5.41 0.33
N LYS A 65 5.64 6.24 1.15
CA LYS A 65 5.47 6.23 2.61
C LYS A 65 4.17 6.92 3.05
N LYS A 66 3.63 7.85 2.26
CA LYS A 66 2.36 8.52 2.58
C LYS A 66 1.22 7.50 2.68
N PRO A 67 0.25 7.74 3.57
CA PRO A 67 -0.92 6.88 3.67
C PRO A 67 -1.82 7.06 2.44
N ILE A 68 -2.55 6.01 2.03
CA ILE A 68 -3.42 6.05 0.84
C ILE A 68 -4.60 7.01 1.05
N ILE A 69 -5.11 7.05 2.27
CA ILE A 69 -6.11 7.99 2.78
C ILE A 69 -5.60 8.54 4.11
N SER A 70 -6.16 9.63 4.63
CA SER A 70 -5.77 10.11 5.95
C SER A 70 -6.09 9.07 7.03
N VAL A 71 -5.39 9.11 8.16
CA VAL A 71 -5.65 8.19 9.27
C VAL A 71 -7.05 8.40 9.82
N ASP A 72 -7.51 9.65 9.87
CA ASP A 72 -8.85 10.00 10.34
C ASP A 72 -9.94 9.45 9.41
N ASP A 73 -9.78 9.62 8.09
CA ASP A 73 -10.70 9.04 7.10
C ASP A 73 -10.73 7.51 7.19
N PHE A 74 -9.58 6.88 7.46
CA PHE A 74 -9.49 5.44 7.63
C PHE A 74 -10.27 4.97 8.86
N ILE A 75 -10.10 5.65 10.00
CA ILE A 75 -10.80 5.33 11.25
C ILE A 75 -12.31 5.52 11.08
N GLU A 76 -12.74 6.63 10.50
CA GLU A 76 -14.16 6.91 10.26
C GLU A 76 -14.78 5.82 9.37
N PHE A 77 -14.10 5.45 8.28
CA PHE A 77 -14.59 4.42 7.38
C PHE A 77 -14.60 3.02 8.01
N ALA A 78 -13.59 2.69 8.84
CA ALA A 78 -13.55 1.44 9.58
C ALA A 78 -14.71 1.35 10.58
N ASN A 79 -14.91 2.38 11.40
CA ASN A 79 -15.98 2.43 12.39
C ASN A 79 -17.37 2.29 11.74
N LYS A 80 -17.64 3.04 10.66
CA LYS A 80 -18.90 2.91 9.91
C LYS A 80 -19.16 1.49 9.41
N ASN A 81 -18.12 0.76 9.02
CA ASN A 81 -18.29 -0.64 8.59
C ASN A 81 -18.49 -1.58 9.77
N CYS A 82 -17.78 -1.37 10.88
CA CYS A 82 -18.00 -2.11 12.12
C CYS A 82 -19.44 -1.93 12.64
N ASP A 83 -19.95 -0.71 12.70
CA ASP A 83 -21.32 -0.40 13.13
C ASP A 83 -22.37 -1.10 12.25
N LYS A 84 -22.15 -1.11 10.92
CA LYS A 84 -23.00 -1.85 9.98
C LYS A 84 -22.99 -3.36 10.21
N LEU A 85 -21.86 -3.93 10.61
CA LEU A 85 -21.77 -5.36 10.92
C LEU A 85 -22.44 -5.67 12.26
N LEU A 86 -22.22 -4.84 13.28
CA LEU A 86 -22.82 -4.99 14.60
C LEU A 86 -24.35 -4.90 14.57
N SER A 87 -24.91 -3.97 13.78
CA SER A 87 -26.36 -3.86 13.61
C SER A 87 -27.04 -5.09 13.00
N ARG A 88 -26.28 -5.95 12.29
CA ARG A 88 -26.77 -7.23 11.74
C ARG A 88 -26.75 -8.37 12.75
N ILE A 89 -26.03 -8.22 13.87
CA ILE A 89 -25.82 -9.27 14.87
C ILE A 89 -26.86 -9.19 16.01
N LYS A 90 -27.87 -8.29 15.93
CA LYS A 90 -28.90 -8.08 16.98
C LYS A 90 -29.19 -9.34 17.81
N ILE A 91 -28.67 -9.33 19.04
CA ILE A 91 -29.03 -10.21 20.16
C ILE A 91 -30.36 -9.69 20.72
#